data_AF-A0A822H6J1-F1
#
_entry.id   AF-A0A822H6J1-F1
#
_cell.length_a   1.000
_cell.length_b   1.000
_cell.length_c   1.000
_cell.angle_alpha   90.00
_cell.angle_beta   90.00
_cell.angle_gamma   90.00
#
_symmetry.space_group_name_H-M   'P 1'
#
loop_
_entity.id
_entity.type
_entity.pdbx_description
1 polymer ?
#
loop_
_entity_poly.entity_id
_entity_poly.type
_entity_poly.pdbx_seq_one_letter_code
_entity_poly.pdbx_strand_id
1 'polypeptide(L)'
;MLNTFFKHRSINPIIFTQRYLTVKSDVDLNVQMKLLNDRKQFRKSLDLFDKYKENNINKLSSSTITQALKACAQICDLERGSTIHRLISSRINNDFYILASLIHLYSKIKKLTFL
;
A
#
# COMPACT_ATOMS: atom_id res chain seq x y z
N MET A 1 -2.11 -22.24 -14.73
CA MET A 1 -0.84 -22.01 -14.00
C MET A 1 -1.01 -20.90 -12.94
N LEU A 2 -1.97 -21.13 -12.05
CA LEU A 2 -2.26 -20.45 -10.75
C LEU A 2 -3.21 -21.39 -9.98
N ASN A 3 -4.00 -22.20 -10.72
CA ASN A 3 -4.70 -23.40 -10.25
C ASN A 3 -3.84 -24.58 -9.77
N THR A 4 -2.51 -24.55 -9.92
CA THR A 4 -1.68 -25.72 -9.53
C THR A 4 -1.24 -25.67 -8.06
N PHE A 5 -1.40 -24.54 -7.36
CA PHE A 5 -1.01 -24.38 -5.95
C PHE A 5 -2.16 -24.50 -4.93
N PHE A 6 -3.41 -24.69 -5.38
CA PHE A 6 -4.58 -24.72 -4.50
C PHE A 6 -5.13 -26.12 -4.17
N LYS A 7 -4.52 -27.21 -4.66
CA LYS A 7 -5.17 -28.55 -4.59
C LYS A 7 -4.81 -29.43 -3.39
N HIS A 8 -3.88 -29.06 -2.50
CA HIS A 8 -3.38 -30.02 -1.49
C HIS A 8 -3.29 -29.57 -0.02
N ARG A 9 -3.85 -28.42 0.35
CA ARG A 9 -4.01 -28.12 1.78
C ARG A 9 -5.43 -27.66 2.06
N SER A 10 -6.20 -28.54 2.68
CA SER A 10 -7.43 -28.22 3.40
C SER A 10 -7.12 -27.19 4.48
N ILE A 11 -7.06 -25.92 4.10
CA ILE A 11 -6.97 -24.80 5.02
C ILE A 11 -8.37 -24.21 5.09
N ASN A 12 -9.01 -24.43 6.24
CA ASN A 12 -10.35 -23.97 6.52
C ASN A 12 -10.53 -22.48 6.15
N PRO A 13 -11.58 -22.10 5.39
CA PRO A 13 -11.84 -20.71 5.02
C PRO A 13 -12.02 -19.79 6.25
N ILE A 14 -12.40 -20.34 7.40
CA ILE A 14 -12.56 -19.63 8.68
C ILE A 14 -11.20 -19.16 9.24
N ILE A 15 -10.12 -19.92 9.04
CA ILE A 15 -8.76 -19.54 9.48
C ILE A 15 -8.23 -18.40 8.60
N PHE A 16 -8.65 -18.37 7.32
CA PHE A 16 -8.28 -17.30 6.40
C PHE A 16 -9.00 -15.98 6.76
N THR A 17 -10.26 -16.03 7.20
CA THR A 17 -11.00 -14.82 7.62
C THR A 17 -10.50 -14.26 8.96
N GLN A 18 -10.05 -15.11 9.90
CA GLN A 18 -9.54 -14.64 11.20
C GLN A 18 -8.21 -13.88 11.08
N ARG A 19 -7.39 -14.17 10.05
CA ARG A 19 -6.07 -13.56 9.85
C ARG A 19 -6.10 -12.19 9.15
N TYR A 20 -7.27 -11.75 8.70
CA TYR A 20 -7.49 -10.44 8.08
C TYR A 20 -7.79 -9.31 9.10
N LEU A 21 -7.98 -9.62 10.39
CA LEU A 21 -8.60 -8.68 11.32
C LEU A 21 -7.66 -7.97 12.29
N THR A 22 -6.40 -8.38 12.40
CA THR A 22 -5.41 -7.66 13.20
C THR A 22 -4.14 -7.51 12.40
N VAL A 23 -3.91 -6.31 11.86
CA VAL A 23 -2.58 -5.93 11.38
C VAL A 23 -1.67 -5.87 12.61
N LYS A 24 -0.66 -6.73 12.67
CA LYS A 24 0.25 -6.82 13.83
C LYS A 24 1.64 -6.26 13.57
N SER A 25 1.97 -6.00 12.31
CA SER A 25 3.27 -5.47 11.88
C SER A 25 3.18 -4.77 10.53
N ASP A 26 4.21 -4.01 10.17
CA ASP A 26 4.35 -3.41 8.85
C ASP A 26 4.37 -4.47 7.73
N VAL A 27 4.97 -5.64 7.98
CA VAL A 27 5.00 -6.75 7.00
C VAL A 27 3.59 -7.28 6.73
N ASP A 28 2.78 -7.45 7.77
CA ASP A 28 1.40 -7.89 7.62
C ASP A 28 0.54 -6.84 6.90
N LEU A 29 0.74 -5.56 7.24
CA LEU A 29 0.12 -4.44 6.54
C LEU A 29 0.43 -4.47 5.04
N ASN A 30 1.71 -4.62 4.69
CA ASN A 30 2.16 -4.68 3.30
C ASN A 30 1.45 -5.78 2.50
N VAL A 31 1.43 -7.00 3.05
CA VAL A 31 0.84 -8.18 2.40
C VAL A 31 -0.65 -7.96 2.19
N GLN A 32 -1.36 -7.43 3.19
CA GLN A 32 -2.80 -7.16 3.08
C GLN A 32 -3.09 -6.04 2.07
N MET A 33 -2.33 -4.94 2.10
CA MET A 33 -2.45 -3.86 1.12
C MET A 33 -2.17 -4.36 -0.30
N LYS A 34 -1.17 -5.21 -0.49
CA LYS A 34 -0.88 -5.84 -1.78
C LYS A 34 -2.04 -6.66 -2.28
N LEU A 35 -2.61 -7.50 -1.43
CA LEU A 35 -3.75 -8.33 -1.79
C LEU A 35 -4.99 -7.50 -2.14
N LEU A 36 -5.25 -6.42 -1.40
CA LEU A 36 -6.33 -5.48 -1.70
C LEU A 36 -6.11 -4.73 -3.02
N ASN A 37 -4.89 -4.27 -3.28
CA ASN A 37 -4.51 -3.61 -4.53
C ASN A 37 -4.63 -4.56 -5.74
N ASP A 38 -4.16 -5.79 -5.62
CA ASP A 38 -4.25 -6.82 -6.68
C ASP A 38 -5.73 -7.14 -7.01
N ARG A 39 -6.64 -6.99 -6.03
CA ARG A 39 -8.10 -7.10 -6.20
C ARG A 39 -8.79 -5.80 -6.61
N LYS A 40 -8.04 -4.74 -6.94
CA LYS A 40 -8.53 -3.39 -7.27
C LYS A 40 -9.36 -2.73 -6.16
N GLN A 41 -9.23 -3.19 -4.91
CA GLN A 41 -9.90 -2.63 -3.73
C GLN A 41 -9.08 -1.49 -3.12
N PHE A 42 -8.71 -0.51 -3.94
CA PHE A 42 -7.74 0.54 -3.59
C PHE A 42 -8.20 1.40 -2.40
N ARG A 43 -9.49 1.75 -2.33
CA ARG A 43 -10.04 2.51 -1.18
C ARG A 43 -9.86 1.75 0.14
N LYS A 44 -10.21 0.46 0.17
CA LYS A 44 -10.01 -0.39 1.36
C LYS A 44 -8.53 -0.55 1.73
N SER A 45 -7.65 -0.62 0.73
CA SER A 45 -6.20 -0.65 0.93
C SER A 45 -5.71 0.62 1.62
N LEU A 46 -6.18 1.78 1.18
CA LEU A 46 -5.84 3.07 1.80
C LEU A 46 -6.48 3.23 3.18
N ASP A 47 -7.72 2.81 3.38
CA ASP A 47 -8.35 2.85 4.71
C ASP A 47 -7.60 1.98 5.73
N LEU A 48 -7.04 0.84 5.29
CA LEU A 48 -6.17 0.00 6.11
C LEU A 48 -4.85 0.69 6.44
N PHE A 49 -4.23 1.32 5.45
CA PHE A 49 -3.01 2.11 5.63
C PHE A 49 -3.23 3.28 6.60
N ASP A 50 -4.32 4.02 6.43
CA ASP A 50 -4.65 5.20 7.23
C ASP A 50 -4.83 4.83 8.72
N LYS A 51 -5.46 3.69 9.01
CA LYS A 51 -5.54 3.16 10.39
C LYS A 51 -4.19 2.85 11.01
N TYR A 52 -3.20 2.47 10.21
CA TYR A 52 -1.88 2.06 10.72
C TYR A 52 -0.88 3.22 10.77
N LYS A 53 -1.01 4.21 9.88
CA LYS A 53 -0.04 5.28 9.69
C LYS A 53 0.01 6.28 10.85
N GLU A 54 -1.11 6.52 11.53
CA GLU A 54 -1.28 7.63 12.48
C GLU A 54 -0.18 7.71 13.55
N ASN A 55 0.37 6.56 13.95
CA ASN A 55 1.44 6.51 14.96
C ASN A 55 2.74 5.84 14.46
N ASN A 56 2.80 5.39 13.19
CA ASN A 56 3.86 4.50 12.72
C ASN A 56 4.46 4.86 11.36
N ILE A 57 4.08 5.98 10.74
CA ILE A 57 4.51 6.32 9.36
C ILE A 57 6.03 6.24 9.15
N ASN A 58 6.82 6.69 10.13
CA ASN A 58 8.29 6.65 10.07
C ASN A 58 8.87 5.23 10.20
N LYS A 59 8.11 4.29 10.74
CA LYS A 59 8.48 2.88 10.90
C LYS A 59 8.03 2.01 9.72
N LEU A 60 7.16 2.52 8.85
CA LEU A 60 6.68 1.76 7.69
C LEU A 60 7.80 1.58 6.67
N SER A 61 7.91 0.37 6.14
CA SER A 61 8.85 0.07 5.07
C SER A 61 8.45 0.76 3.77
N SER A 62 9.44 0.95 2.92
CA SER A 62 9.27 1.59 1.62
C SER A 62 8.34 0.83 0.69
N SER A 63 8.27 -0.50 0.85
CA SER A 63 7.30 -1.33 0.15
C SER A 63 5.86 -0.99 0.58
N THR A 64 5.60 -0.80 1.88
CA THR A 64 4.27 -0.41 2.37
C THR A 64 3.87 0.97 1.85
N ILE A 65 4.77 1.94 1.94
CA ILE A 65 4.57 3.29 1.38
C ILE A 65 4.29 3.22 -0.13
N THR A 66 5.04 2.41 -0.87
CA THR A 66 4.85 2.20 -2.31
C THR A 66 3.46 1.61 -2.61
N GLN A 67 2.96 0.69 -1.78
CA GLN A 67 1.61 0.13 -1.95
C GLN A 67 0.52 1.19 -1.72
N ALA A 68 0.71 2.09 -0.76
CA ALA A 68 -0.20 3.21 -0.53
C ALA A 68 -0.19 4.18 -1.72
N LEU A 69 0.98 4.61 -2.18
CA LEU A 69 1.13 5.54 -3.31
C LEU A 69 0.57 4.97 -4.61
N LYS A 70 0.78 3.67 -4.87
CA LYS A 70 0.14 2.97 -6.00
C LYS A 70 -1.38 3.00 -5.89
N ALA A 71 -1.94 2.74 -4.71
CA ALA A 71 -3.38 2.79 -4.51
C ALA A 71 -3.93 4.20 -4.77
N CYS A 72 -3.28 5.24 -4.24
CA CYS A 72 -3.63 6.64 -4.54
C CYS A 72 -3.62 6.93 -6.05
N ALA A 73 -2.58 6.48 -6.76
CA ALA A 73 -2.47 6.66 -8.20
C ALA A 73 -3.60 5.97 -8.97
N GLN A 74 -4.03 4.78 -8.53
CA GLN A 74 -5.09 4.02 -9.20
C GLN A 74 -6.48 4.67 -9.08
N ILE A 75 -6.75 5.39 -8.00
CA ILE A 75 -8.02 6.10 -7.80
C ILE A 75 -7.90 7.62 -7.95
N CYS A 76 -6.75 8.11 -8.41
CA CYS A 76 -6.44 9.53 -8.55
C CYS A 76 -6.63 10.36 -7.27
N ASP A 77 -6.36 9.77 -6.10
CA ASP A 77 -6.45 10.43 -4.79
C ASP A 77 -5.18 11.24 -4.51
N LEU A 78 -5.14 12.44 -5.08
CA LEU A 78 -4.01 13.36 -4.95
C LEU A 78 -3.82 13.83 -3.52
N GLU A 79 -4.90 14.07 -2.80
CA GLU A 79 -4.86 14.64 -1.45
C GLU A 79 -4.15 13.70 -0.48
N ARG A 80 -4.54 12.42 -0.46
CA ARG A 80 -3.83 11.40 0.33
C ARG A 80 -2.40 11.22 -0.16
N GLY A 81 -2.18 11.16 -1.48
CA GLY A 81 -0.85 11.02 -2.05
C GLY A 81 0.12 12.15 -1.66
N SER A 82 -0.33 13.40 -1.71
CA SER A 82 0.42 14.59 -1.28
C SER A 82 0.66 14.59 0.23
N THR A 83 -0.31 14.14 1.02
CA THR A 83 -0.15 13.98 2.47
C THR A 83 0.94 12.96 2.79
N ILE A 84 0.93 11.80 2.12
CA ILE A 84 1.98 10.77 2.26
C ILE A 84 3.34 11.34 1.87
N HIS A 85 3.44 12.02 0.72
CA HIS A 85 4.66 12.71 0.27
C HIS A 85 5.22 13.60 1.39
N ARG A 86 4.40 14.51 1.95
CA ARG A 86 4.84 15.44 2.99
C ARG A 86 5.36 14.73 4.25
N LEU A 87 4.71 13.63 4.64
CA LEU A 87 5.09 12.85 5.83
C LEU A 87 6.40 12.07 5.65
N ILE A 88 6.78 11.72 4.42
CA ILE A 88 7.98 10.92 4.12
C ILE A 88 9.09 11.74 3.45
N SER A 89 8.97 13.07 3.40
CA SER A 89 9.86 13.95 2.63
C SER A 89 11.35 13.72 2.90
N SER A 90 11.72 13.48 4.17
CA SER A 90 13.10 13.17 4.59
C SER A 90 13.65 11.83 4.06
N ARG A 91 12.78 10.93 3.57
CA ARG A 91 13.15 9.58 3.11
C ARG A 91 13.29 9.47 1.59
N ILE A 92 12.77 10.43 0.83
CA ILE A 92 12.62 10.31 -0.63
C ILE A 92 13.96 10.17 -1.33
N ASN A 93 14.95 10.99 -0.95
CA ASN A 93 16.26 11.00 -1.60
C ASN A 93 17.06 9.71 -1.37
N ASN A 94 16.70 8.93 -0.35
CA ASN A 94 17.40 7.71 0.03
C ASN A 94 16.63 6.44 -0.38
N ASP A 95 15.46 6.58 -1.04
CA ASP A 95 14.64 5.44 -1.41
C ASP A 95 14.07 5.56 -2.82
N PHE A 96 14.74 4.87 -3.75
CA PHE A 96 14.36 4.85 -5.16
C PHE A 96 12.94 4.31 -5.39
N TYR A 97 12.48 3.35 -4.60
CA TYR A 97 11.14 2.77 -4.76
C TYR A 97 10.05 3.77 -4.39
N ILE A 98 10.25 4.51 -3.29
CA ILE A 98 9.36 5.60 -2.91
C ILE A 98 9.35 6.67 -4.01
N LEU A 99 10.52 7.14 -4.46
CA LEU A 99 10.63 8.15 -5.51
C LEU A 99 9.90 7.73 -6.80
N ALA A 100 10.16 6.52 -7.29
CA ALA A 100 9.51 5.99 -8.49
C ALA A 100 7.98 5.92 -8.33
N SER A 101 7.48 5.55 -7.14
CA SER A 101 6.04 5.50 -6.87
C SER A 101 5.37 6.88 -6.77
N LEU A 102 6.09 7.90 -6.26
CA LEU A 102 5.63 9.30 -6.29
C LEU A 102 5.57 9.82 -7.73
N ILE A 103 6.60 9.57 -8.53
CA ILE A 103 6.58 9.93 -9.96
C ILE A 103 5.36 9.31 -10.64
N HIS A 104 5.12 8.00 -10.43
CA HIS A 104 3.96 7.33 -11.00
C HIS A 104 2.62 7.97 -10.59
N LEU A 105 2.46 8.31 -9.30
CA LEU A 105 1.30 9.01 -8.78
C LEU A 105 1.07 10.34 -9.50
N TYR A 106 2.07 11.22 -9.50
CA TYR A 106 1.93 12.57 -10.06
C TYR A 106 1.82 12.56 -11.59
N SER A 107 2.46 11.61 -12.28
CA SER A 107 2.28 11.41 -13.72
C SER A 107 0.85 11.04 -14.06
N LYS A 108 0.26 10.11 -13.30
CA LYS A 108 -1.10 9.63 -13.56
C LYS A 108 -2.16 10.70 -13.30
N ILE A 109 -1.93 11.58 -12.33
CA ILE A 109 -2.82 12.69 -11.99
C ILE A 109 -2.54 13.94 -12.86
N LYS A 110 -1.62 13.86 -13.84
CA LYS A 110 -1.20 14.95 -14.73
C LYS A 110 -0.71 16.20 -13.97
N LYS A 111 -0.15 16.02 -12.77
CA LYS A 111 0.40 17.10 -11.93
C LYS A 111 1.90 16.93 -11.72
N LEU A 112 2.67 16.83 -12.80
CA LEU A 112 4.12 16.65 -12.71
C LEU A 112 4.91 17.93 -12.35
N THR A 113 4.24 19.01 -11.94
CA THR A 113 4.85 20.35 -11.83
C THR A 113 5.59 20.61 -10.50
N PHE A 114 5.56 19.71 -9.51
CA PHE A 114 6.08 19.99 -8.16
C PHE A 114 6.77 18.79 -7.47
N LEU A 115 7.54 17.99 -8.21
CA LEU A 115 8.48 17.04 -7.60
C LEU A 115 9.73 17.77 -7.09
#